data_AF-A0A843HE18-F1
#
_entry.id   AF-A0A843HE18-F1
#
_cell.length_a   1.000
_cell.length_b   1.000
_cell.length_c   1.000
_cell.angle_alpha   90.00
_cell.angle_beta   90.00
_cell.angle_gamma   90.00
#
_symmetry.space_group_name_H-M   'P 1'
#
loop_
_entity.id
_entity.type
_entity.pdbx_description
1 polymer ?
#
loop_
_entity_poly.entity_id
_entity_poly.type
_entity_poly.pdbx_seq_one_letter_code
_entity_poly.pdbx_strand_id
1 'polypeptide(L)' 'MKTKAILNHLEEFGNITSWEAIKEYGVTRLSAVIWTLRHRYNLDITDEWISFTDRYGQNSQFKKYILNKEA' A
#
# COMPACT_ATOMS: atom_id res chain seq x y z
N MET A 1 -14.69 -4.63 6.33
CA MET A 1 -14.26 -3.40 5.62
C MET A 1 -12.86 -3.61 5.07
N LYS A 2 -12.58 -3.17 3.84
CA LYS A 2 -11.28 -3.39 3.17
C LYS A 2 -10.08 -2.79 3.94
N THR A 3 -10.29 -1.74 4.74
CA THR A 3 -9.27 -1.12 5.61
C THR A 3 -8.64 -2.09 6.60
N LYS A 4 -9.44 -2.97 7.23
CA LYS A 4 -8.92 -3.94 8.22
C LYS A 4 -8.01 -4.98 7.59
N ALA A 5 -8.34 -5.44 6.38
CA ALA A 5 -7.50 -6.40 5.66
C ALA A 5 -6.12 -5.80 5.30
N ILE A 6 -6.10 -4.53 4.87
CA ILE A 6 -4.86 -3.81 4.58
C ILE A 6 -4.05 -3.57 5.85
N LEU A 7 -4.71 -3.21 6.96
CA LEU A 7 -4.03 -3.07 8.25
C LEU A 7 -3.35 -4.38 8.67
N ASN A 8 -4.08 -5.49 8.67
CA ASN A 8 -3.52 -6.80 9.01
C ASN A 8 -2.33 -7.17 8.11
N HIS A 9 -2.44 -6.92 6.80
CA HIS A 9 -1.33 -7.16 5.86
C HIS A 9 -0.11 -6.29 6.20
N LEU A 10 -0.31 -5.00 6.49
CA LEU A 10 0.77 -4.10 6.88
C LEU A 10 1.42 -4.53 8.21
N GLU A 11 0.64 -5.01 9.18
CA GLU A 11 1.17 -5.51 10.45
C GLU A 11 1.97 -6.81 10.27
N GLU A 12 1.53 -7.70 9.38
CA GLU A 12 2.17 -8.99 9.10
C GLU A 12 3.43 -8.84 8.23
N PHE A 13 3.31 -8.16 7.08
CA PHE A 13 4.36 -8.05 6.06
C PHE A 13 5.16 -6.75 6.09
N GLY A 14 4.69 -5.75 6.84
CA GLY A 14 5.36 -4.44 6.99
C GLY A 14 5.21 -3.50 5.81
N ASN A 15 4.68 -3.95 4.68
CA ASN A 15 4.51 -3.11 3.49
C ASN A 15 3.42 -3.67 2.57
N ILE A 16 2.92 -2.85 1.65
CA ILE A 16 1.99 -3.27 0.61
C ILE A 16 2.12 -2.38 -0.62
N THR A 17 2.06 -2.99 -1.80
CA THR A 17 2.04 -2.26 -3.07
C THR A 17 0.62 -2.00 -3.57
N SER A 18 0.47 -0.98 -4.40
CA SER A 18 -0.81 -0.72 -5.09
C SER A 18 -1.25 -1.91 -5.95
N TRP A 19 -0.30 -2.69 -6.48
CA TRP A 19 -0.58 -3.88 -7.27
C TRP A 19 -1.11 -5.03 -6.41
N GLU A 20 -0.48 -5.34 -5.28
CA GLU A 20 -0.95 -6.36 -4.33
C GLU A 20 -2.32 -6.01 -3.75
N ALA A 21 -2.54 -4.74 -3.43
CA ALA A 21 -3.84 -4.26 -2.94
C ALA A 21 -4.97 -4.52 -3.95
N ILE A 22 -4.72 -4.31 -5.24
CA ILE A 22 -5.69 -4.59 -6.30
C ILE A 22 -5.89 -6.10 -6.45
N LYS A 23 -4.80 -6.85 -6.57
CA LYS A 23 -4.81 -8.27 -6.94
C LYS A 23 -5.35 -9.16 -5.81
N GLU A 24 -4.89 -8.96 -4.59
CA GLU A 24 -5.18 -9.84 -3.45
C GLU A 24 -6.38 -9.36 -2.63
N TYR A 25 -6.65 -8.05 -2.58
CA TYR A 25 -7.68 -7.45 -1.72
C TYR A 25 -8.81 -6.75 -2.48
N GLY A 26 -8.73 -6.62 -3.80
CA GLY A 26 -9.70 -5.88 -4.60
C GLY A 26 -9.81 -4.40 -4.21
N VAL A 27 -8.72 -3.81 -3.71
CA VAL A 27 -8.63 -2.41 -3.28
C VAL A 27 -8.01 -1.58 -4.39
N THR A 28 -8.85 -0.95 -5.22
CA THR A 28 -8.39 -0.09 -6.33
C THR A 28 -7.92 1.29 -5.90
N ARG A 29 -8.35 1.75 -4.71
CA ARG A 29 -7.96 3.04 -4.13
C ARG A 29 -7.19 2.85 -2.83
N LEU A 30 -6.04 2.19 -2.90
CA LEU A 30 -5.17 1.95 -1.74
C LEU A 30 -4.81 3.25 -1.02
N SER A 31 -4.53 4.32 -1.76
CA SER A 31 -4.21 5.65 -1.19
C SER A 31 -5.26 6.19 -0.21
N ALA A 32 -6.55 5.94 -0.45
CA ALA A 32 -7.62 6.37 0.46
C ALA A 32 -7.64 5.54 1.76
N VAL A 33 -7.30 4.24 1.66
CA VAL A 33 -7.14 3.36 2.82
C VAL A 33 -5.94 3.81 3.65
N ILE A 34 -4.79 4.04 3.02
CA ILE A 34 -3.58 4.53 3.69
C ILE A 34 -3.82 5.89 4.36
N TRP A 35 -4.55 6.81 3.70
CA TRP A 35 -4.92 8.08 4.32
C TRP A 35 -5.72 7.87 5.60
N THR A 36 -6.68 6.93 5.59
CA THR A 36 -7.46 6.57 6.78
C THR A 36 -6.57 5.99 7.88
N LEU A 37 -5.63 5.11 7.54
CA LEU A 37 -4.68 4.53 8.51
C LEU A 37 -3.77 5.59 9.14
N ARG A 38 -3.22 6.51 8.34
CA ARG A 38 -2.40 7.62 8.82
C ARG A 38 -3.18 8.56 9.76
N HIS A 39 -4.38 8.99 9.37
CA HIS A 39 -5.08 10.09 10.06
C HIS A 39 -6.07 9.61 11.14
N ARG A 40 -6.65 8.42 10.99
CA ARG A 40 -7.64 7.90 11.96
C ARG A 40 -7.04 6.90 12.94
N TYR A 41 -6.01 6.18 12.52
CA TYR A 41 -5.33 5.18 13.36
C TYR A 41 -3.94 5.63 13.80
N ASN A 42 -3.50 6.83 13.38
CA ASN A 42 -2.22 7.44 13.75
C ASN A 42 -1.00 6.54 13.48
N LEU A 43 -1.07 5.78 12.39
CA LEU A 43 0.01 4.88 11.96
C LEU A 43 1.04 5.63 11.12
N ASP A 44 2.32 5.42 11.42
CA ASP A 44 3.41 5.92 10.61
C ASP A 44 3.62 5.01 9.39
N ILE A 45 3.15 5.50 8.23
CA ILE A 45 3.24 4.78 6.97
C ILE A 45 3.94 5.68 5.97
N THR A 46 5.11 5.29 5.49
CA THR A 46 5.85 5.98 4.42
C THR A 46 5.50 5.41 3.05
N ASP A 47 5.94 6.06 1.98
CA ASP A 47 5.75 5.55 0.63
C ASP A 47 6.95 5.78 -0.29
N GLU A 48 7.17 4.81 -1.18
CA GLU A 48 8.22 4.86 -2.20
C GLU A 48 7.63 4.54 -3.58
N TRP A 49 8.31 5.04 -4.63
CA TRP A 49 7.96 4.73 -6.02
C TRP A 49 8.74 3.50 -6.48
N ILE A 50 8.02 2.46 -6.90
CA ILE A 50 8.59 1.29 -7.57
C ILE A 50 8.44 1.50 -9.07
N SER A 51 9.56 1.47 -9.79
CA SER A 51 9.58 1.51 -11.25
C SER A 51 9.62 0.10 -11.83
N PHE A 52 8.87 -0.15 -12.90
CA PHE A 52 8.87 -1.41 -13.61
C PHE A 52 8.62 -1.17 -15.10
N THR A 53 9.04 -2.12 -15.94
CA THR A 53 8.69 -2.12 -17.35
C THR A 53 7.40 -2.89 -17.54
N ASP A 54 6.40 -2.27 -18.16
CA ASP A 54 5.12 -2.90 -18.42
C ASP A 54 5.19 -3.91 -19.57
N ARG A 55 4.06 -4.60 -19.81
CA ARG A 55 3.94 -5.60 -20.88
C ARG A 55 4.12 -5.05 -22.30
N TYR A 56 4.15 -3.72 -22.47
CA TYR A 56 4.32 -3.03 -23.73
C TYR A 56 5.72 -2.38 -23.85
N GLY A 57 6.63 -2.65 -22.90
CA GLY A 57 7.98 -2.11 -22.92
C GLY A 57 8.10 -0.67 -22.39
N GLN A 58 7.04 -0.13 -21.77
CA GLN A 58 7.05 1.23 -21.24
C GLN A 58 7.43 1.24 -19.76
N ASN A 59 8.19 2.25 -19.33
CA ASN A 59 8.46 2.46 -17.91
C ASN A 59 7.21 3.00 -17.22
N SER A 60 6.72 2.23 -16.26
CA SER A 60 5.60 2.55 -15.40
C SER A 60 6.04 2.56 -13.94
N GLN A 61 5.27 3.24 -13.11
CA GLN A 61 5.55 3.35 -11.68
C GLN A 61 4.30 3.10 -10.86
N PHE A 62 4.46 2.48 -9.69
CA PHE A 62 3.41 2.36 -8.70
C PHE A 62 3.95 2.63 -7.30
N LYS A 63 3.05 2.93 -6.38
CA LYS A 63 3.37 3.19 -4.98
C LYS A 63 3.46 1.91 -4.18
N LYS A 64 4.50 1.83 -3.35
CA LYS A 64 4.64 0.90 -2.24
C LYS A 64 4.55 1.70 -0.94
N TYR A 65 3.73 1.22 -0.02
CA TYR A 65 3.53 1.81 1.30
C TYR A 65 4.18 0.92 2.34
N ILE A 66 4.90 1.52 3.29
CA ILE A 66 5.70 0.80 4.29
C ILE A 66 5.25 1.26 5.68
N LEU A 67 4.89 0.31 6.54
CA LEU A 67 4.56 0.57 7.93
C LEU A 67 5.86 0.64 8.74
N ASN A 68 6.14 1.80 9.32
CA ASN A 68 7.26 1.97 10.23
C ASN A 68 6.82 1.48 11.62
N LYS A 69 7.45 0.41 12.11
CA LYS A 69 7.15 -0.17 13.43
C LYS A 69 7.92 0.49 14.59
N GLU A 70 8.65 1.56 14.31
CA GLU A 70 9.40 2.33 15.30
C GLU A 70 8.61 3.60 15.66
N ALA A 71 7.67 3.48 16.59
CA ALA A 71 7.05 4.59 17.32
C ALA A 71 6.73 4.17 18.75
#